data_AF-K1EN68-F1
#
_entry.id   AF-K1EN68-F1
#
_cell.length_a   1.000
_cell.length_b   1.000
_cell.length_c   1.000
_cell.angle_alpha   90.00
_cell.angle_beta   90.00
_cell.angle_gamma   90.00
#
_symmetry.space_group_name_H-M   'P 1'
#
loop_
_entity.id
_entity.type
_entity.pdbx_description
1 polymer ?
#
loop_
_entity_poly.entity_id
_entity_poly.type
_entity_poly.pdbx_seq_one_letter_code
_entity_poly.pdbx_strand_id
1 'polypeptide(L)'
;MPEDEARSRIAAQATDEQRRAAADVLLDNNGTPEQLVTQVDRLWNERFTPFADNLAAGRRREREPVITLSDPDPTWPAQAARHLARIAHALGDRAATLDHIGSTAVPGLVAKDVLDLQVGVASLADADEEGFVRAMTAAGYPRVDGYLADHPRVDGRSPQEWPKRFHGNSDPCVAVHVHVREVGSPGWRWALLFRAWLRAEATAREEYTALKREVAGRGLAMEDYAEAKEPWFDGIHARLEEWARQTGWEPEAGGA
;
A
#
# COMPACT_ATOMS: atom_id res chain seq x y z
N MET A 1 10.34 16.63 -42.03
CA MET A 1 9.86 17.49 -40.94
C MET A 1 11.02 18.36 -40.50
N PRO A 2 10.88 19.69 -40.48
CA PRO A 2 11.88 20.61 -39.92
C PRO A 2 12.09 20.38 -38.42
N GLU A 3 13.27 20.73 -37.90
CA GLU A 3 13.61 20.56 -36.48
C GLU A 3 12.66 21.35 -35.56
N ASP A 4 12.35 22.60 -35.90
CA ASP A 4 11.47 23.45 -35.10
C ASP A 4 10.05 22.89 -34.99
N GLU A 5 9.55 22.27 -36.06
CA GLU A 5 8.26 21.58 -36.05
C GLU A 5 8.30 20.37 -35.12
N ALA A 6 9.39 19.59 -35.14
CA ALA A 6 9.58 18.45 -34.25
C ALA A 6 9.61 18.88 -32.78
N ARG A 7 10.36 19.93 -32.45
CA ARG A 7 10.47 20.49 -31.09
C ARG A 7 9.14 21.01 -30.58
N SER A 8 8.41 21.76 -31.41
CA SER A 8 7.07 22.26 -31.07
C SER A 8 6.09 21.12 -30.75
N ARG A 9 6.11 20.05 -31.55
CA ARG A 9 5.28 18.86 -31.31
C ARG A 9 5.64 18.13 -30.02
N ILE A 10 6.93 17.99 -29.70
CA ILE A 10 7.40 17.37 -28.45
C ILE A 10 6.97 18.22 -27.24
N ALA A 11 7.14 19.54 -27.31
CA ALA A 11 6.82 20.46 -26.21
C ALA A 11 5.31 20.54 -25.91
N ALA A 12 4.45 20.22 -26.89
CA ALA A 12 2.99 20.20 -26.72
C ALA A 12 2.46 18.91 -26.05
N GLN A 13 3.32 17.93 -25.74
CA GLN A 13 2.94 16.68 -25.10
C GLN A 13 3.12 16.74 -23.58
N ALA A 14 2.66 15.70 -22.87
CA ALA A 14 2.97 15.52 -21.45
C ALA A 14 4.49 15.47 -21.22
N THR A 15 4.95 16.09 -20.13
CA THR A 15 6.37 16.07 -19.75
C THR A 15 6.80 14.67 -19.32
N ASP A 16 8.11 14.40 -19.34
CA ASP A 16 8.62 13.13 -18.83
C ASP A 16 8.33 12.94 -17.34
N GLU A 17 8.28 14.01 -16.55
CA GLU A 17 7.88 13.95 -15.14
C GLU A 17 6.45 13.45 -14.98
N GLN A 18 5.51 13.99 -15.77
CA GLN A 18 4.11 13.54 -15.78
C GLN A 18 3.99 12.07 -16.20
N ARG A 19 4.76 11.65 -17.22
CA ARG A 19 4.77 10.25 -17.67
C ARG A 19 5.35 9.32 -16.61
N ARG A 20 6.47 9.68 -15.97
CA ARG A 20 7.09 8.88 -14.90
C ARG A 20 6.19 8.75 -13.68
N ALA A 21 5.47 9.81 -13.31
CA ALA A 21 4.52 9.76 -12.20
C ALA A 21 3.42 8.70 -12.42
N ALA A 22 2.96 8.54 -13.67
CA ALA A 22 1.92 7.59 -14.05
C ALA A 22 2.43 6.17 -14.43
N ALA A 23 3.74 5.98 -14.61
CA ALA A 23 4.30 4.72 -15.09
C ALA A 23 4.63 3.73 -13.96
N ASP A 24 4.16 2.49 -14.09
CA ASP A 24 4.59 1.37 -13.21
C ASP A 24 5.95 0.78 -13.65
N VAL A 25 6.32 0.97 -14.92
CA VAL A 25 7.59 0.57 -15.54
C VAL A 25 8.01 1.65 -16.53
N LEU A 26 9.30 2.02 -16.49
CA LEU A 26 9.93 2.88 -17.48
C LEU A 26 10.90 2.03 -18.32
N LEU A 27 10.69 1.97 -19.62
CA LEU A 27 11.61 1.33 -20.56
C LEU A 27 12.42 2.41 -21.27
N ASP A 28 13.75 2.29 -21.24
CA ASP A 28 14.65 3.24 -21.90
C ASP A 28 14.88 2.82 -23.35
N ASN A 29 14.50 3.69 -24.29
CA ASN A 29 14.68 3.50 -25.72
C ASN A 29 15.70 4.47 -26.34
N ASN A 30 16.67 4.97 -25.56
CA ASN A 30 17.78 5.76 -26.09
C ASN A 30 18.92 4.90 -26.67
N GLY A 31 18.87 3.57 -26.47
CA GLY A 31 19.87 2.60 -26.93
C GLY A 31 19.59 2.00 -28.31
N THR A 32 20.13 0.80 -28.56
CA THR A 32 19.85 0.04 -29.78
C THR A 32 18.50 -0.70 -29.70
N PRO A 33 17.89 -1.05 -30.85
CA PRO A 33 16.68 -1.87 -30.85
C PRO A 33 16.82 -3.19 -30.07
N GLU A 34 17.98 -3.84 -30.11
CA GLU A 34 18.24 -5.09 -29.40
C GLU A 34 18.26 -4.89 -27.88
N GLN A 35 18.76 -3.75 -27.41
CA GLN A 35 18.73 -3.38 -25.99
C GLN A 35 17.30 -3.13 -25.52
N LEU A 36 16.45 -2.50 -26.35
CA LEU A 36 15.03 -2.35 -26.04
C LEU A 36 14.33 -3.72 -26.00
N VAL A 37 14.55 -4.58 -27.00
CA VAL A 37 13.97 -5.94 -27.03
C VAL A 37 14.35 -6.73 -25.79
N THR A 38 15.61 -6.64 -25.35
CA THR A 38 16.07 -7.29 -24.10
C THR A 38 15.30 -6.78 -22.87
N GLN A 39 15.07 -5.48 -22.76
CA GLN A 39 14.28 -4.90 -21.65
C GLN A 39 12.82 -5.36 -21.70
N VAL A 40 12.22 -5.42 -22.90
CA VAL A 40 10.83 -5.86 -23.10
C VAL A 40 10.68 -7.36 -22.78
N ASP A 41 11.58 -8.21 -23.26
CA ASP A 41 11.56 -9.65 -22.98
C ASP A 41 11.72 -9.92 -21.48
N ARG A 42 12.59 -9.16 -20.80
CA ARG A 42 12.73 -9.23 -19.34
C ARG A 42 11.43 -8.86 -18.64
N LEU A 43 10.83 -7.72 -19.00
CA LEU A 43 9.57 -7.28 -18.43
C LEU A 43 8.45 -8.32 -18.64
N TRP A 44 8.38 -8.88 -19.85
CA TRP A 44 7.39 -9.87 -20.23
C TRP A 44 7.50 -11.16 -19.41
N ASN A 45 8.70 -11.71 -19.32
CA ASN A 45 8.96 -13.00 -18.67
C ASN A 45 8.99 -12.88 -17.14
N GLU A 46 9.60 -11.83 -16.59
CA GLU A 46 9.82 -11.71 -15.15
C GLU A 46 8.65 -11.06 -14.40
N ARG A 47 7.81 -10.26 -15.09
CA ARG A 47 6.70 -9.53 -14.45
C ARG A 47 5.35 -9.83 -15.07
N PHE A 48 5.16 -9.63 -16.38
CA PHE A 48 3.82 -9.71 -16.98
C PHE A 48 3.25 -11.13 -17.03
N THR A 49 4.05 -12.12 -17.43
CA THR A 49 3.63 -13.53 -17.45
C THR A 49 3.21 -14.02 -16.05
N PRO A 50 4.07 -13.94 -15.01
CA PRO A 50 3.69 -14.35 -13.66
C PRO A 50 2.55 -13.49 -13.06
N PHE A 51 2.46 -12.19 -13.39
CA PHE A 51 1.32 -11.37 -12.98
C PHE A 51 0.02 -11.87 -13.63
N ALA A 52 0.01 -12.12 -14.94
CA ALA A 52 -1.16 -12.65 -15.64
C ALA A 52 -1.61 -14.00 -15.05
N ASP A 53 -0.66 -14.90 -14.74
CA ASP A 53 -0.95 -16.19 -14.11
C ASP A 53 -1.57 -16.03 -12.71
N ASN A 54 -1.02 -15.12 -11.89
CA ASN A 54 -1.57 -14.81 -10.58
C ASN A 54 -2.98 -14.22 -10.68
N LEU A 55 -3.20 -13.30 -11.61
CA LEU A 55 -4.48 -12.64 -11.85
C LEU A 55 -5.55 -13.64 -12.31
N ALA A 56 -5.22 -14.47 -13.31
CA ALA A 56 -6.12 -15.50 -13.83
C ALA A 56 -6.52 -16.52 -12.76
N ALA A 57 -5.61 -16.81 -11.82
CA ALA A 57 -5.89 -17.69 -10.70
C ALA A 57 -6.50 -17.00 -9.47
N GLY A 58 -6.73 -15.68 -9.51
CA GLY A 58 -7.24 -14.92 -8.37
C GLY A 58 -6.32 -14.96 -7.15
N ARG A 59 -4.99 -15.03 -7.34
CA ARG A 59 -3.99 -15.10 -6.27
C ARG A 59 -3.21 -13.81 -6.17
N ARG A 60 -2.92 -13.40 -4.93
CA ARG A 60 -1.89 -12.37 -4.68
C ARG A 60 -0.51 -12.94 -4.99
N ARG A 61 0.48 -12.06 -5.14
CA ARG A 61 1.89 -12.44 -5.23
C ARG A 61 2.32 -13.30 -4.04
N GLU A 62 3.29 -14.17 -4.30
CA GLU A 62 3.95 -14.94 -3.24
C GLU A 62 4.71 -14.00 -2.29
N ARG A 63 4.73 -14.36 -1.00
CA ARG A 63 5.46 -13.58 0.01
C ARG A 63 6.92 -14.03 0.01
N GLU A 64 7.83 -13.08 0.16
CA GLU A 64 9.22 -13.44 0.39
C GLU A 64 9.36 -14.14 1.75
N PRO A 65 10.15 -15.23 1.81
CA PRO A 65 10.30 -16.00 3.05
C PRO A 65 11.12 -15.24 4.09
N VAL A 66 11.98 -14.31 3.65
CA VAL A 66 12.87 -13.53 4.50
C VAL A 66 12.38 -12.10 4.57
N ILE A 67 12.46 -11.53 5.78
CA ILE A 67 12.11 -10.14 6.01
C ILE A 67 13.32 -9.26 5.76
N THR A 68 13.24 -8.51 4.67
CA THR A 68 14.21 -7.46 4.35
C THR A 68 13.62 -6.10 4.71
N LEU A 69 14.37 -5.34 5.52
CA LEU A 69 14.09 -3.93 5.73
C LEU A 69 14.85 -3.13 4.66
N SER A 70 14.14 -2.20 4.04
CA SER A 70 14.67 -1.25 3.07
C SER A 70 14.79 0.13 3.70
N ASP A 71 15.82 0.85 3.29
CA ASP A 71 15.92 2.28 3.56
C ASP A 71 14.71 3.04 2.99
N PRO A 72 14.37 4.23 3.54
CA PRO A 72 13.23 4.99 3.07
C PRO A 72 13.35 5.33 1.57
N ASP A 73 12.39 4.87 0.77
CA ASP A 73 12.34 5.17 -0.67
C ASP A 73 11.45 6.40 -0.93
N PRO A 74 11.99 7.49 -1.50
CA PRO A 74 11.22 8.70 -1.82
C PRO A 74 10.14 8.47 -2.90
N THR A 75 10.18 7.35 -3.61
CA THR A 75 9.20 7.01 -4.65
C THR A 75 7.95 6.33 -4.12
N TRP A 76 7.95 5.79 -2.89
CA TRP A 76 6.78 5.10 -2.31
C TRP A 76 5.47 5.90 -2.38
N PRO A 77 5.43 7.23 -2.10
CA PRO A 77 4.21 8.01 -2.23
C PRO A 77 3.65 8.01 -3.66
N ALA A 78 4.51 8.13 -4.67
CA ALA A 78 4.09 8.11 -6.07
C ALA A 78 3.63 6.71 -6.50
N GLN A 79 4.30 5.65 -6.02
CA GLN A 79 3.85 4.28 -6.25
C GLN A 79 2.46 4.04 -5.63
N ALA A 80 2.27 4.40 -4.35
CA ALA A 80 0.99 4.28 -3.66
C ALA A 80 -0.12 5.07 -4.38
N ALA A 81 0.16 6.29 -4.84
CA ALA A 81 -0.80 7.09 -5.60
C ALA A 81 -1.29 6.40 -6.87
N ARG A 82 -0.43 5.72 -7.63
CA ARG A 82 -0.85 4.92 -8.80
C ARG A 82 -1.76 3.77 -8.42
N HIS A 83 -1.44 3.05 -7.35
CA HIS A 83 -2.28 1.95 -6.87
C HIS A 83 -3.64 2.43 -6.35
N LEU A 84 -3.68 3.55 -5.62
CA LEU A 84 -4.92 4.18 -5.15
C LEU A 84 -5.77 4.66 -6.33
N ALA A 85 -5.18 5.32 -7.35
CA ALA A 85 -5.89 5.74 -8.55
C ALA A 85 -6.49 4.54 -9.32
N ARG A 86 -5.76 3.42 -9.42
CA ARG A 86 -6.26 2.17 -10.02
C ARG A 86 -7.46 1.61 -9.25
N ILE A 87 -7.40 1.61 -7.92
CA ILE A 87 -8.49 1.14 -7.05
C ILE A 87 -9.69 2.08 -7.13
N ALA A 88 -9.47 3.40 -7.11
CA ALA A 88 -10.51 4.42 -7.27
C ALA A 88 -11.29 4.20 -8.56
N HIS A 89 -10.58 4.01 -9.68
CA HIS A 89 -11.20 3.76 -10.97
C HIS A 89 -12.03 2.46 -10.98
N ALA A 90 -11.55 1.39 -10.35
CA ALA A 90 -12.23 0.11 -10.34
C ALA A 90 -13.50 0.11 -9.46
N LEU A 91 -13.45 0.80 -8.31
CA LEU A 91 -14.53 0.80 -7.33
C LEU A 91 -15.56 1.91 -7.59
N GLY A 92 -15.14 3.05 -8.15
CA GLY A 92 -15.98 4.24 -8.24
C GLY A 92 -16.44 4.68 -6.86
N ASP A 93 -17.72 5.07 -6.76
CA ASP A 93 -18.35 5.58 -5.53
C ASP A 93 -18.39 4.56 -4.38
N ARG A 94 -18.05 3.29 -4.62
CA ARG A 94 -17.92 2.25 -3.58
C ARG A 94 -16.70 2.48 -2.68
N ALA A 95 -15.70 3.24 -3.13
CA ALA A 95 -14.56 3.66 -2.30
C ALA A 95 -14.83 5.05 -1.73
N ALA A 96 -15.28 5.12 -0.48
CA ALA A 96 -15.58 6.38 0.20
C ALA A 96 -14.32 7.16 0.59
N THR A 97 -13.25 6.46 1.00
CA THR A 97 -11.93 7.07 1.24
C THR A 97 -10.82 6.16 0.71
N LEU A 98 -9.68 6.77 0.37
CA LEU A 98 -8.51 6.07 -0.16
C LEU A 98 -7.24 6.65 0.46
N ASP A 99 -6.49 5.79 1.15
CA ASP A 99 -5.38 6.22 1.98
C ASP A 99 -4.13 5.36 1.78
N HIS A 100 -2.98 6.01 1.63
CA HIS A 100 -1.68 5.36 1.84
C HIS A 100 -1.38 5.32 3.33
N ILE A 101 -1.27 4.13 3.91
CA ILE A 101 -1.04 3.89 5.34
C ILE A 101 0.24 3.08 5.57
N GLY A 102 0.49 2.66 6.82
CA GLY A 102 1.65 1.84 7.15
C GLY A 102 2.98 2.60 7.15
N SER A 103 4.09 1.87 7.18
CA SER A 103 5.41 2.49 7.35
C SER A 103 5.87 3.24 6.08
N THR A 104 5.52 2.75 4.90
CA THR A 104 5.89 3.38 3.62
C THR A 104 5.17 4.71 3.39
N ALA A 105 4.11 5.01 4.15
CA ALA A 105 3.44 6.30 4.16
C ALA A 105 4.12 7.34 5.07
N VAL A 106 5.17 6.99 5.82
CA VAL A 106 5.88 7.90 6.73
C VAL A 106 7.23 8.26 6.13
N PRO A 107 7.44 9.53 5.71
CA PRO A 107 8.72 9.97 5.16
C PRO A 107 9.88 9.69 6.12
N GLY A 108 10.97 9.14 5.58
CA GLY A 108 12.20 8.86 6.36
C GLY A 108 12.14 7.62 7.26
N LEU A 109 11.06 6.83 7.23
CA LEU A 109 10.91 5.64 8.07
C LEU A 109 11.36 4.37 7.34
N VAL A 110 12.31 3.62 7.92
CA VAL A 110 12.72 2.29 7.42
C VAL A 110 11.50 1.37 7.35
N ALA A 111 11.33 0.59 6.30
CA ALA A 111 10.15 -0.25 6.15
C ALA A 111 10.47 -1.54 5.40
N LYS A 112 9.56 -2.50 5.44
CA LYS A 112 9.51 -3.49 4.37
C LYS A 112 9.07 -2.76 3.11
N ASP A 113 9.60 -3.16 1.96
CA ASP A 113 9.15 -2.64 0.67
C ASP A 113 7.78 -3.22 0.29
N VAL A 114 6.78 -2.84 1.08
CA VAL A 114 5.39 -3.25 0.97
C VAL A 114 4.53 -2.01 1.18
N LEU A 115 3.72 -1.66 0.19
CA LEU A 115 2.76 -0.57 0.29
C LEU A 115 1.52 -1.08 1.02
N ASP A 116 1.14 -0.44 2.12
CA ASP A 116 -0.14 -0.69 2.80
C ASP A 116 -1.12 0.42 2.40
N LEU A 117 -2.25 0.03 1.82
CA LEU A 117 -3.32 0.93 1.39
C LEU A 117 -4.58 0.64 2.20
N GLN A 118 -5.39 1.66 2.41
CA GLN A 118 -6.70 1.55 3.04
C GLN A 118 -7.79 2.08 2.11
N VAL A 119 -8.83 1.27 1.93
CA VAL A 119 -10.10 1.65 1.28
C VAL A 119 -11.15 1.77 2.38
N GLY A 120 -11.66 2.98 2.57
CA GLY A 120 -12.85 3.24 3.39
C GLY A 120 -14.10 2.92 2.59
N VAL A 121 -15.00 2.11 3.15
CA VAL A 121 -16.34 1.85 2.59
C VAL A 121 -17.41 2.37 3.54
N ALA A 122 -18.60 2.69 3.03
CA ALA A 122 -19.71 3.15 3.86
C ALA A 122 -20.25 2.03 4.76
N SER A 123 -20.28 0.81 4.24
CA SER A 123 -20.64 -0.41 4.96
C SER A 123 -19.64 -1.51 4.62
N LEU A 124 -19.13 -2.22 5.63
CA LEU A 124 -18.18 -3.31 5.36
C LEU A 124 -18.81 -4.44 4.53
N ALA A 125 -20.14 -4.62 4.60
CA ALA A 125 -20.85 -5.62 3.80
C ALA A 125 -20.74 -5.36 2.29
N ASP A 126 -20.57 -4.11 1.86
CA ASP A 126 -20.41 -3.74 0.45
C ASP A 126 -19.14 -4.36 -0.14
N ALA A 127 -18.13 -4.60 0.71
CA ALA A 127 -16.88 -5.25 0.33
C ALA A 127 -17.02 -6.77 0.11
N ASP A 128 -18.14 -7.37 0.53
CA ASP A 128 -18.47 -8.79 0.31
C ASP A 128 -19.31 -9.00 -0.96
N GLU A 129 -19.84 -7.92 -1.54
CA GLU A 129 -20.59 -8.02 -2.79
C GLU A 129 -19.70 -8.55 -3.92
N GLU A 130 -20.26 -9.47 -4.71
CA GLU A 130 -19.54 -10.08 -5.84
C GLU A 130 -19.03 -9.03 -6.83
N GLY A 131 -19.80 -7.95 -7.03
CA GLY A 131 -19.39 -6.82 -7.87
C GLY A 131 -18.17 -6.07 -7.33
N PHE A 132 -18.00 -5.96 -6.01
CA PHE A 132 -16.83 -5.35 -5.38
C PHE A 132 -15.61 -6.25 -5.54
N VAL A 133 -15.76 -7.54 -5.20
CA VAL A 133 -14.67 -8.52 -5.26
C VAL A 133 -14.17 -8.70 -6.71
N ARG A 134 -15.08 -8.76 -7.69
CA ARG A 134 -14.70 -8.83 -9.11
C ARG A 134 -13.96 -7.57 -9.57
N ALA A 135 -14.42 -6.38 -9.18
CA ALA A 135 -13.76 -5.13 -9.55
C ALA A 135 -12.33 -5.05 -8.98
N MET A 136 -12.15 -5.39 -7.70
CA MET A 136 -10.83 -5.44 -7.07
C MET A 136 -9.92 -6.48 -7.71
N THR A 137 -10.43 -7.69 -7.96
CA THR A 137 -9.67 -8.76 -8.63
C THR A 137 -9.25 -8.31 -10.02
N ALA A 138 -10.14 -7.77 -10.84
CA ALA A 138 -9.83 -7.28 -12.18
C ALA A 138 -8.80 -6.14 -12.18
N ALA A 139 -8.76 -5.33 -11.13
CA ALA A 139 -7.75 -4.29 -10.92
C ALA A 139 -6.39 -4.82 -10.42
N GLY A 140 -6.24 -6.13 -10.23
CA GLY A 140 -5.00 -6.77 -9.77
C GLY A 140 -4.95 -7.09 -8.28
N TYR A 141 -6.06 -6.97 -7.54
CA TYR A 141 -6.11 -7.15 -6.09
C TYR A 141 -7.16 -8.19 -5.68
N PRO A 142 -6.90 -9.49 -5.90
CA PRO A 142 -7.79 -10.54 -5.41
C PRO A 142 -7.97 -10.50 -3.89
N ARG A 143 -9.16 -10.92 -3.44
CA ARG A 143 -9.49 -11.14 -2.02
C ARG A 143 -8.53 -12.17 -1.44
N VAL A 144 -8.06 -11.92 -0.22
CA VAL A 144 -7.29 -12.89 0.56
C VAL A 144 -8.16 -13.31 1.73
N ASP A 145 -8.56 -14.58 1.74
CA ASP A 145 -9.39 -15.15 2.79
C ASP A 145 -8.61 -15.34 4.10
N GLY A 146 -9.35 -15.49 5.21
CA GLY A 146 -8.78 -15.70 6.55
C GLY A 146 -8.36 -14.42 7.28
N TYR A 147 -8.36 -13.25 6.63
CA TYR A 147 -8.02 -11.96 7.24
C TYR A 147 -9.26 -11.08 7.41
N LEU A 148 -10.14 -11.47 8.34
CA LEU A 148 -11.44 -10.83 8.55
C LEU A 148 -11.47 -9.78 9.67
N ALA A 149 -10.38 -9.65 10.43
CA ALA A 149 -10.25 -8.68 11.50
C ALA A 149 -8.81 -8.18 11.67
N ASP A 150 -8.65 -6.98 12.24
CA ASP A 150 -7.37 -6.52 12.79
C ASP A 150 -7.15 -7.03 14.21
N HIS A 151 -5.90 -6.93 14.69
CA HIS A 151 -5.60 -7.15 16.10
C HIS A 151 -6.23 -6.02 16.94
N PRO A 152 -7.05 -6.33 17.95
CA PRO A 152 -7.61 -5.32 18.84
C PRO A 152 -6.51 -4.52 19.54
N ARG A 153 -6.74 -3.22 19.74
CA ARG A 153 -5.78 -2.28 20.35
C ARG A 153 -6.16 -1.85 21.77
N VAL A 154 -7.28 -2.35 22.26
CA VAL A 154 -7.82 -2.04 23.59
C VAL A 154 -8.04 -3.36 24.31
N ASP A 155 -7.51 -3.48 25.52
CA ASP A 155 -7.69 -4.65 26.37
C ASP A 155 -9.17 -4.99 26.54
N GLY A 156 -9.50 -6.28 26.39
CA GLY A 156 -10.87 -6.81 26.56
C GLY A 156 -11.78 -6.66 25.33
N ARG A 157 -11.29 -6.11 24.21
CA ARG A 157 -12.03 -6.07 22.95
C ARG A 157 -11.81 -7.31 22.09
N SER A 158 -12.87 -7.78 21.45
CA SER A 158 -12.82 -8.96 20.59
C SER A 158 -12.35 -8.58 19.17
N PRO A 159 -11.64 -9.48 18.44
CA PRO A 159 -11.39 -9.31 17.01
C PRO A 159 -12.66 -8.99 16.18
N GLN A 160 -13.85 -9.43 16.61
CA GLN A 160 -15.11 -9.10 15.93
C GLN A 160 -15.45 -7.60 15.95
N GLU A 161 -14.84 -6.82 16.86
CA GLU A 161 -15.03 -5.37 16.95
C GLU A 161 -14.08 -4.58 16.03
N TRP A 162 -13.17 -5.28 15.35
CA TRP A 162 -12.21 -4.71 14.40
C TRP A 162 -12.32 -5.37 13.01
N PRO A 163 -13.53 -5.48 12.45
CA PRO A 163 -13.72 -6.24 11.23
C PRO A 163 -13.07 -5.53 10.04
N LYS A 164 -12.51 -6.32 9.14
CA LYS A 164 -11.94 -5.84 7.88
C LYS A 164 -12.11 -6.85 6.78
N ARG A 165 -11.71 -6.42 5.60
CA ARG A 165 -11.52 -7.24 4.42
C ARG A 165 -10.13 -6.97 3.86
N PHE A 166 -9.50 -8.00 3.30
CA PHE A 166 -8.10 -7.89 2.84
C PHE A 166 -7.97 -8.31 1.37
N HIS A 167 -7.19 -7.55 0.62
CA HIS A 167 -6.76 -7.90 -0.73
C HIS A 167 -5.24 -7.74 -0.83
N GLY A 168 -4.63 -8.42 -1.80
CA GLY A 168 -3.20 -8.29 -2.08
C GLY A 168 -2.94 -8.22 -3.57
N ASN A 169 -1.92 -7.47 -3.97
CA ASN A 169 -1.55 -7.32 -5.37
C ASN A 169 -1.06 -8.64 -5.99
N SER A 170 -1.46 -8.92 -7.23
CA SER A 170 -1.03 -10.08 -8.02
C SER A 170 0.30 -9.86 -8.75
N ASP A 171 0.76 -8.62 -8.90
CA ASP A 171 2.06 -8.31 -9.50
C ASP A 171 3.22 -8.86 -8.64
N PRO A 172 4.07 -9.75 -9.17
CA PRO A 172 5.13 -10.37 -8.38
C PRO A 172 6.21 -9.38 -7.95
N CYS A 173 6.40 -8.29 -8.69
CA CYS A 173 7.47 -7.34 -8.46
C CYS A 173 7.09 -6.21 -7.49
N VAL A 174 5.80 -6.06 -7.14
CA VAL A 174 5.34 -4.95 -6.29
C VAL A 174 4.42 -5.48 -5.20
N ALA A 175 4.87 -5.42 -3.95
CA ALA A 175 4.07 -5.82 -2.81
C ALA A 175 3.11 -4.71 -2.37
N VAL A 176 1.81 -4.95 -2.52
CA VAL A 176 0.76 -4.07 -2.01
C VAL A 176 -0.26 -4.86 -1.23
N HIS A 177 -0.56 -4.36 -0.05
CA HIS A 177 -1.62 -4.81 0.83
C HIS A 177 -2.76 -3.79 0.77
N VAL A 178 -3.99 -4.25 0.61
CA VAL A 178 -5.16 -3.37 0.61
C VAL A 178 -6.11 -3.81 1.72
N HIS A 179 -6.27 -2.93 2.70
CA HIS A 179 -7.16 -3.10 3.82
C HIS A 179 -8.48 -2.38 3.52
N VAL A 180 -9.59 -3.10 3.51
CA VAL A 180 -10.91 -2.52 3.34
C VAL A 180 -11.59 -2.48 4.71
N ARG A 181 -12.02 -1.29 5.13
CA ARG A 181 -12.60 -1.03 6.45
C ARG A 181 -13.78 -0.08 6.32
N GLU A 182 -14.75 -0.21 7.21
CA GLU A 182 -15.85 0.75 7.29
C GLU A 182 -15.34 2.11 7.79
N VAL A 183 -15.76 3.20 7.14
CA VAL A 183 -15.39 4.57 7.55
C VAL A 183 -15.88 4.83 8.97
N GLY A 184 -15.01 5.37 9.82
CA GLY A 184 -15.29 5.59 11.24
C GLY A 184 -15.08 4.37 12.14
N SER A 185 -14.85 3.17 11.59
CA SER A 185 -14.53 1.99 12.40
C SER A 185 -13.21 2.16 13.17
N PRO A 186 -13.01 1.43 14.29
CA PRO A 186 -11.77 1.51 15.06
C PRO A 186 -10.51 1.23 14.23
N GLY A 187 -10.56 0.20 13.37
CA GLY A 187 -9.45 -0.17 12.48
C GLY A 187 -9.14 0.91 11.45
N TRP A 188 -10.18 1.52 10.87
CA TRP A 188 -10.03 2.60 9.89
C TRP A 188 -9.35 3.81 10.52
N ARG A 189 -9.84 4.26 11.68
CA ARG A 189 -9.28 5.42 12.40
C ARG A 189 -7.86 5.15 12.89
N TRP A 190 -7.61 3.98 13.47
CA TRP A 190 -6.31 3.66 14.06
C TRP A 190 -5.19 3.66 13.01
N ALA A 191 -5.43 3.13 11.81
CA ALA A 191 -4.45 3.13 10.73
C ALA A 191 -4.06 4.56 10.30
N LEU A 192 -5.03 5.48 10.24
CA LEU A 192 -4.80 6.88 9.91
C LEU A 192 -4.09 7.63 11.04
N LEU A 193 -4.53 7.41 12.28
CA LEU A 193 -3.95 8.01 13.49
C LEU A 193 -2.49 7.60 13.64
N PHE A 194 -2.20 6.31 13.50
CA PHE A 194 -0.83 5.81 13.61
C PHE A 194 0.11 6.44 12.58
N ARG A 195 -0.34 6.56 11.31
CA ARG A 195 0.40 7.27 10.25
C ARG A 195 0.63 8.74 10.63
N ALA A 196 -0.42 9.45 11.04
CA ALA A 196 -0.36 10.88 11.35
C ALA A 196 0.60 11.14 12.53
N TRP A 197 0.47 10.35 13.60
CA TRP A 197 1.33 10.41 14.76
C TRP A 197 2.80 10.18 14.41
N LEU A 198 3.13 9.13 13.65
CA LEU A 198 4.51 8.88 13.21
C LEU A 198 5.05 9.98 12.29
N ARG A 199 4.21 10.68 11.52
CA ARG A 199 4.67 11.84 10.72
C ARG A 199 5.02 13.04 11.61
N ALA A 200 4.28 13.24 12.70
CA ALA A 200 4.46 14.37 13.62
C ALA A 200 5.57 14.14 14.66
N GLU A 201 5.66 12.94 15.23
CA GLU A 201 6.50 12.65 16.40
C GLU A 201 7.81 11.96 16.03
N ALA A 202 8.93 12.69 16.07
CA ALA A 202 10.25 12.16 15.74
C ALA A 202 10.67 10.99 16.65
N THR A 203 10.48 11.13 17.97
CA THR A 203 10.81 10.08 18.95
C THR A 203 10.03 8.79 18.70
N ALA A 204 8.75 8.90 18.30
CA ALA A 204 7.95 7.74 17.93
C ALA A 204 8.51 6.98 16.72
N ARG A 205 9.01 7.72 15.70
CA ARG A 205 9.69 7.11 14.55
C ARG A 205 10.97 6.40 14.94
N GLU A 206 11.75 6.98 15.84
CA GLU A 206 13.00 6.40 16.34
C GLU A 206 12.74 5.10 17.11
N GLU A 207 11.79 5.12 18.06
CA GLU A 207 11.35 3.93 18.80
C GLU A 207 10.89 2.81 17.86
N TYR A 208 10.03 3.15 16.89
CA TYR A 208 9.49 2.16 15.95
C TYR A 208 10.56 1.63 14.98
N THR A 209 11.54 2.46 14.61
CA THR A 209 12.70 2.05 13.81
C THR A 209 13.57 1.07 14.57
N ALA A 210 13.86 1.35 15.84
CA ALA A 210 14.63 0.45 16.71
C ALA A 210 13.94 -0.91 16.84
N LEU A 211 12.63 -0.92 17.14
CA LEU A 211 11.84 -2.14 17.21
C LEU A 211 11.91 -2.95 15.91
N LYS A 212 11.70 -2.31 14.75
CA LYS A 212 11.72 -3.01 13.46
C LYS A 212 13.07 -3.68 13.19
N ARG A 213 14.17 -2.99 13.49
CA ARG A 213 15.53 -3.54 13.34
C ARG A 213 15.77 -4.70 14.30
N GLU A 214 15.35 -4.57 15.55
CA GLU A 214 15.44 -5.64 16.54
C GLU A 214 14.68 -6.89 16.09
N VAL A 215 13.40 -6.74 15.72
CA VAL A 215 12.55 -7.87 15.30
C VAL A 215 13.05 -8.49 13.98
N ALA A 216 13.56 -7.69 13.04
CA ALA A 216 14.17 -8.19 11.82
C ALA A 216 15.46 -8.99 12.10
N GLY A 217 16.25 -8.57 13.08
CA GLY A 217 17.47 -9.26 13.51
C GLY A 217 17.23 -10.63 14.16
N ARG A 218 16.00 -10.94 14.55
CA ARG A 218 15.64 -12.25 15.15
C ARG A 218 15.53 -13.39 14.14
N GLY A 219 15.58 -13.11 12.84
CA GLY A 219 15.49 -14.13 11.78
C GLY A 219 14.14 -14.86 11.75
N LEU A 220 13.08 -14.19 12.20
CA LEU A 220 11.74 -14.75 12.32
C LEU A 220 11.08 -14.99 10.96
N ALA A 221 10.18 -15.97 10.90
CA ALA A 221 9.25 -16.09 9.79
C ALA A 221 8.32 -14.86 9.73
N MET A 222 7.67 -14.64 8.58
CA MET A 222 6.87 -13.44 8.36
C MET A 222 5.72 -13.27 9.36
N GLU A 223 5.05 -14.35 9.74
CA GLU A 223 3.94 -14.34 10.72
C GLU A 223 4.44 -13.98 12.11
N ASP A 224 5.51 -14.63 12.56
CA ASP A 224 6.18 -14.36 13.84
C ASP A 224 6.70 -12.92 13.94
N TYR A 225 7.13 -12.32 12.83
CA TYR A 225 7.55 -10.92 12.81
C TYR A 225 6.38 -9.95 13.01
N ALA A 226 5.21 -10.23 12.43
CA ALA A 226 4.04 -9.39 12.62
C ALA A 226 3.63 -9.43 14.09
N GLU A 227 3.51 -10.63 14.64
CA GLU A 227 3.13 -10.89 16.03
C GLU A 227 4.13 -10.29 17.03
N ALA A 228 5.44 -10.37 16.76
CA ALA A 228 6.47 -9.83 17.64
C ALA A 228 6.41 -8.30 17.85
N LYS A 229 5.65 -7.56 17.03
CA LYS A 229 5.45 -6.11 17.19
C LYS A 229 4.16 -5.75 17.93
N GLU A 230 3.22 -6.69 18.05
CA GLU A 230 1.91 -6.45 18.67
C GLU A 230 2.02 -5.89 20.10
N PRO A 231 2.92 -6.38 20.98
CA PRO A 231 3.07 -5.81 22.32
C PRO A 231 3.45 -4.33 22.32
N TRP A 232 4.25 -3.89 21.34
CA TRP A 232 4.60 -2.48 21.22
C TRP A 232 3.41 -1.66 20.71
N PHE A 233 2.65 -2.17 19.74
CA PHE A 233 1.45 -1.51 19.23
C PHE A 233 0.38 -1.32 20.32
N ASP A 234 0.21 -2.30 21.20
CA ASP A 234 -0.73 -2.21 22.31
C ASP A 234 -0.24 -1.18 23.33
N GLY A 235 1.07 -1.17 23.64
CA GLY A 235 1.69 -0.21 24.55
C GLY A 235 1.64 1.26 24.09
N ILE A 236 1.55 1.52 22.77
CA ILE A 236 1.44 2.90 22.26
C ILE A 236 0.00 3.39 22.08
N HIS A 237 -1.02 2.53 22.21
CA HIS A 237 -2.39 2.92 21.90
C HIS A 237 -2.86 4.12 22.74
N ALA A 238 -2.59 4.11 24.06
CA ALA A 238 -2.91 5.24 24.93
C ALA A 238 -2.15 6.53 24.55
N ARG A 239 -0.91 6.42 24.06
CA ARG A 239 -0.11 7.57 23.60
C ARG A 239 -0.70 8.17 22.32
N LEU A 240 -1.17 7.33 21.40
CA LEU A 240 -1.86 7.76 20.17
C LEU A 240 -3.14 8.55 20.48
N GLU A 241 -3.98 8.01 21.37
CA GLU A 241 -5.24 8.66 21.77
C GLU A 241 -4.99 9.99 22.49
N GLU A 242 -4.00 10.02 23.38
CA GLU A 242 -3.63 11.24 24.08
C GLU A 242 -3.08 12.30 23.12
N TRP A 243 -2.23 11.91 22.17
CA TRP A 243 -1.74 12.82 21.13
C TRP A 243 -2.89 13.38 20.27
N ALA A 244 -3.84 12.53 19.86
CA ALA A 244 -5.00 12.97 19.09
C ALA A 244 -5.83 13.99 19.87
N ARG A 245 -6.07 13.73 21.17
CA ARG A 245 -6.79 14.64 22.06
C ARG A 245 -6.06 15.99 22.25
N GLN A 246 -4.74 15.96 22.40
CA GLN A 246 -3.93 17.18 22.61
C GLN A 246 -3.84 18.05 21.36
N THR A 247 -3.75 17.43 20.19
CA THR A 247 -3.61 18.12 18.91
C THR A 247 -4.95 18.47 18.25
N GLY A 248 -6.05 17.92 18.76
CA GLY A 248 -7.36 17.99 18.10
C GLY A 248 -7.38 17.23 16.78
N TRP A 249 -6.54 16.19 16.64
CA TRP A 249 -6.49 15.40 15.42
C TRP A 249 -7.81 14.67 15.20
N GLU A 250 -8.36 14.85 14.01
CA GLU A 250 -9.45 14.06 13.47
C GLU A 250 -9.00 13.46 12.13
N PRO A 251 -9.47 12.25 11.79
CA PRO A 251 -9.17 11.68 10.49
C PRO A 251 -9.78 12.58 9.41
N GLU A 252 -8.94 13.10 8.52
CA GLU A 252 -9.40 13.82 7.33
C GLU A 252 -10.33 12.88 6.55
N ALA A 253 -11.58 13.29 6.32
CA ALA A 253 -12.44 12.64 5.34
C ALA A 253 -11.81 12.91 3.96
N GLY A 254 -10.84 12.09 3.57
CA GLY A 254 -10.17 12.21 2.28
C GLY A 254 -11.21 12.16 1.16
N GLY A 255 -11.40 13.29 0.48
CA GLY A 255 -12.19 13.36 -0.74
C GLY A 255 -11.50 12.57 -1.85
N ALA A 256 -12.31 11.81 -2.59
CA ALA A 256 -11.91 11.02 -3.75
C ALA A 256 -11.08 11.78 -4.79
#